data_AF-A0A1G6Y6N3-F1
#
_entry.id   AF-A0A1G6Y6N3-F1
#
_cell.length_a   1.000
_cell.length_b   1.000
_cell.length_c   1.000
_cell.angle_alpha   90.00
_cell.angle_beta   90.00
_cell.angle_gamma   90.00
#
_symmetry.space_group_name_H-M   'P 1'
#
loop_
_entity.id
_entity.type
_entity.pdbx_description
1 polymer ?
#
loop_
_entity_poly.entity_id
_entity_poly.type
_entity_poly.pdbx_seq_one_letter_code
_entity_poly.pdbx_strand_id
1 'polypeptide(L)'
;MNREILISLFEKKDRKRRRILYSLYQEYFDQGLSSVFIAKLVNDDLHSPELVSAEDIKYCRFYFKDKVKVAKRLPPARASPREPSEKSVASNSPIQWSDPDDLDAIQNQIVKSKFSKT
;
A
#
# COMPACT_ATOMS: atom_id res chain seq x y z
N MET A 1 -6.08 -1.38 -18.67
CA MET A 1 -6.35 -2.74 -18.19
C MET A 1 -7.02 -2.70 -16.80
N ASN A 2 -8.25 -2.16 -16.68
CA ASN A 2 -8.92 -2.01 -15.36
C ASN A 2 -10.47 -1.91 -15.43
N ARG A 3 -11.07 -1.58 -16.58
CA ARG A 3 -12.52 -1.38 -16.74
C ARG A 3 -13.33 -2.68 -16.64
N GLU A 4 -12.94 -3.72 -17.37
CA GLU A 4 -13.57 -5.05 -17.28
C GLU A 4 -13.49 -5.65 -15.87
N ILE A 5 -12.35 -5.43 -15.21
CA ILE A 5 -12.16 -5.84 -13.81
C ILE A 5 -13.16 -5.11 -12.91
N LEU A 6 -13.34 -3.80 -13.11
CA LEU A 6 -14.31 -3.02 -12.35
C LEU A 6 -15.73 -3.57 -12.52
N ILE A 7 -16.13 -3.88 -13.76
CA ILE A 7 -17.43 -4.49 -14.07
C ILE A 7 -17.60 -5.81 -13.31
N SER A 8 -16.63 -6.72 -13.43
CA SER A 8 -16.68 -8.02 -12.75
C SER A 8 -16.75 -7.91 -11.21
N LEU A 9 -16.13 -6.88 -10.63
CA LEU A 9 -16.16 -6.63 -9.19
C LEU A 9 -17.51 -6.06 -8.72
N PHE A 10 -18.17 -5.27 -9.56
CA PHE A 10 -19.51 -4.77 -9.30
C PHE A 10 -20.54 -5.90 -9.38
N GLU A 11 -20.44 -6.77 -10.40
CA GLU A 11 -21.27 -7.97 -10.53
C GLU A 11 -21.13 -8.90 -9.31
N LYS A 12 -19.89 -9.15 -8.88
CA LYS A 12 -19.57 -9.98 -7.71
C LYS A 12 -19.82 -9.28 -6.37
N LYS A 13 -20.23 -8.01 -6.38
CA LYS A 13 -20.40 -7.16 -5.20
C LYS A 13 -19.20 -7.20 -4.25
N ASP A 14 -17.99 -7.22 -4.81
CA ASP A 14 -16.75 -7.21 -4.01
C ASP A 14 -16.62 -5.85 -3.27
N ARG A 15 -15.99 -5.86 -2.09
CA ARG A 15 -15.65 -4.67 -1.32
C ARG A 15 -14.61 -3.80 -2.04
N LYS A 16 -13.74 -4.41 -2.84
CA LYS A 16 -12.69 -3.71 -3.59
C LYS A 16 -13.23 -2.86 -4.75
N ARG A 17 -14.47 -3.10 -5.20
CA ARG A 17 -15.07 -2.40 -6.34
C ARG A 17 -14.98 -0.87 -6.22
N ARG A 18 -15.25 -0.34 -5.02
CA ARG A 18 -15.24 1.10 -4.72
C ARG A 18 -13.83 1.69 -4.72
N ARG A 19 -12.82 0.91 -4.30
CA ARG A 19 -11.42 1.34 -4.33
C ARG A 19 -10.91 1.48 -5.76
N ILE A 20 -11.24 0.52 -6.61
CA ILE A 20 -10.85 0.55 -8.03
C ILE A 20 -11.62 1.64 -8.77
N LEU A 21 -12.93 1.79 -8.50
CA LEU A 21 -13.75 2.88 -9.03
C LEU A 21 -13.09 4.24 -8.77
N TYR A 22 -12.73 4.51 -7.51
CA TYR A 22 -12.09 5.78 -7.15
C TYR A 22 -10.71 5.94 -7.79
N SER A 23 -9.92 4.87 -7.87
CA SER A 23 -8.59 4.93 -8.47
C SER A 23 -8.61 5.20 -9.98
N LEU A 24 -9.64 4.73 -10.70
CA LEU A 24 -9.75 4.93 -12.14
C LEU A 24 -10.31 6.29 -12.51
N TYR A 25 -11.26 6.76 -11.72
CA TYR A 25 -12.03 7.97 -12.02
C TYR A 25 -11.67 9.13 -11.08
N GLN A 26 -10.48 9.09 -10.46
CA GLN A 26 -10.06 10.04 -9.42
C GLN A 26 -10.22 11.50 -9.86
N GLU A 27 -9.86 11.81 -11.11
CA GLU A 27 -9.92 13.16 -11.66
C GLU A 27 -11.34 13.73 -11.64
N TYR A 28 -12.35 12.92 -11.94
CA TYR A 28 -13.76 13.35 -11.88
C TYR A 28 -14.22 13.64 -10.45
N PHE A 29 -13.65 12.93 -9.46
CA PHE A 29 -13.93 13.19 -8.06
C PHE A 29 -13.31 14.52 -7.59
N ASP A 30 -12.10 14.81 -8.04
CA ASP A 30 -11.31 16.00 -7.66
C ASP A 30 -11.87 17.30 -8.29
N GLN A 31 -12.49 17.22 -9.46
CA GLN A 31 -13.11 18.37 -10.16
C GLN A 31 -14.42 18.88 -9.52
N GLY A 32 -14.91 18.26 -8.44
CA GLY A 32 -16.10 18.75 -7.73
C GLY A 32 -17.43 18.57 -8.47
N LEU A 33 -17.49 17.73 -9.50
CA LEU A 33 -18.70 17.47 -10.29
C LEU A 33 -19.85 16.87 -9.46
N SER A 34 -21.10 16.96 -9.92
CA SER A 34 -22.24 16.34 -9.22
C SER A 34 -22.08 14.82 -9.14
N SER A 35 -22.47 14.21 -8.01
CA SER A 35 -22.33 12.77 -7.81
C SER A 35 -23.18 11.94 -8.80
N VAL A 36 -24.35 12.48 -9.18
CA VAL A 36 -25.23 11.87 -10.19
C VAL A 36 -24.60 11.94 -11.58
N PHE A 37 -23.96 13.06 -11.89
CA PHE A 37 -23.28 13.26 -13.17
C PHE A 37 -22.08 12.34 -13.32
N ILE A 38 -21.25 12.19 -12.27
CA ILE A 38 -20.12 11.25 -12.28
C ILE A 38 -20.61 9.82 -12.47
N ALA A 39 -21.68 9.41 -11.76
CA ALA A 39 -22.24 8.07 -11.90
C ALA A 39 -22.69 7.80 -13.35
N LYS A 40 -23.37 8.78 -13.97
CA LYS A 40 -23.77 8.69 -15.37
C LYS A 40 -22.55 8.55 -16.30
N LEU A 41 -21.57 9.43 -16.15
CA LEU A 41 -20.37 9.45 -17.00
C LEU A 41 -19.55 8.16 -16.89
N VAL A 42 -19.45 7.59 -15.69
CA VAL A 42 -18.80 6.29 -15.47
C VAL A 42 -19.60 5.16 -16.11
N ASN A 43 -20.93 5.13 -15.94
CA ASN A 43 -21.77 4.10 -16.56
C ASN A 43 -21.73 4.16 -18.09
N ASP A 44 -21.70 5.38 -18.66
CA ASP A 44 -21.55 5.61 -20.10
C ASP A 44 -20.18 5.09 -20.59
N ASP A 45 -19.08 5.39 -19.87
CA ASP A 45 -17.73 4.91 -20.21
C ASP A 45 -17.58 3.38 -20.10
N LEU A 46 -18.28 2.75 -19.16
CA LEU A 46 -18.29 1.29 -18.97
C LEU A 46 -19.29 0.57 -19.89
N HIS A 47 -20.07 1.29 -20.70
CA HIS A 47 -21.16 0.75 -21.53
C HIS A 47 -22.14 -0.13 -20.74
N SER A 48 -22.27 0.13 -19.44
CA SER A 48 -23.02 -0.68 -18.49
C SER A 48 -23.94 0.24 -17.68
N PRO A 49 -25.20 0.43 -18.13
CA PRO A 49 -26.14 1.30 -17.44
C PRO A 49 -26.41 0.76 -16.03
N GLU A 50 -26.60 1.68 -15.08
CA GLU A 50 -26.96 1.40 -13.68
C GLU A 50 -25.96 0.59 -12.85
N LEU A 51 -24.75 0.33 -13.34
CA LEU A 51 -23.74 -0.42 -12.59
C LEU A 51 -23.25 0.36 -11.36
N VAL A 52 -23.03 1.66 -11.51
CA VAL A 52 -22.55 2.56 -10.45
C VAL A 52 -23.67 3.51 -10.03
N SER A 53 -23.97 3.51 -8.73
CA SER A 53 -24.95 4.42 -8.13
C SER A 53 -24.33 5.74 -7.68
N ALA A 54 -25.14 6.79 -7.55
CA ALA A 54 -24.70 8.05 -6.96
C ALA A 54 -24.24 7.88 -5.48
N GLU A 55 -24.73 6.87 -4.78
CA GLU A 55 -24.31 6.54 -3.42
C GLU A 55 -22.89 6.00 -3.38
N ASP A 56 -22.51 5.16 -4.34
CA ASP A 56 -21.13 4.66 -4.46
C ASP A 56 -20.16 5.82 -4.72
N ILE A 57 -20.56 6.80 -5.53
CA ILE A 57 -19.78 8.03 -5.77
C ILE A 57 -19.63 8.85 -4.49
N LYS A 58 -20.72 9.09 -3.74
CA LYS A 58 -20.68 9.80 -2.45
C LYS A 58 -19.78 9.09 -1.46
N TYR A 59 -19.91 7.76 -1.34
CA TYR A 59 -19.07 6.94 -0.49
C TYR A 59 -17.59 7.09 -0.87
N CYS A 60 -17.28 7.01 -2.17
CA CYS A 60 -15.91 7.10 -2.62
C CYS A 60 -15.29 8.47 -2.30
N ARG A 61 -16.04 9.56 -2.48
CA ARG A 61 -15.62 10.89 -2.07
C ARG A 61 -15.34 10.99 -0.58
N PHE A 62 -16.25 10.49 0.25
CA PHE A 62 -16.07 10.58 1.69
C PHE A 62 -14.90 9.73 2.18
N TYR A 63 -14.77 8.50 1.68
CA TYR A 63 -13.84 7.52 2.22
C TYR A 63 -12.41 7.63 1.64
N PHE A 64 -12.27 8.01 0.37
CA PHE A 64 -10.98 7.95 -0.34
C PHE A 64 -10.30 9.29 -0.62
N LYS A 65 -10.99 10.44 -0.48
CA LYS A 65 -10.47 11.78 -0.79
C LYS A 65 -9.09 12.07 -0.20
N ASP A 66 -8.83 11.61 1.03
CA ASP A 66 -7.55 11.84 1.73
C ASP A 66 -6.61 10.63 1.73
N LYS A 67 -7.09 9.45 1.30
CA LYS A 67 -6.38 8.18 1.51
C LYS A 67 -5.51 7.73 0.34
N VAL A 68 -5.78 8.21 -0.88
CA VAL A 68 -5.12 7.67 -2.08
C VAL A 68 -3.81 8.40 -2.43
N LYS A 69 -3.60 9.61 -1.89
CA LYS A 69 -2.33 10.34 -2.04
C LYS A 69 -1.13 9.64 -1.38
N VAL A 70 -1.37 8.76 -0.41
CA VAL A 70 -0.33 8.10 0.39
C VAL A 70 0.31 6.90 -0.32
N ALA A 71 -0.37 6.29 -1.30
CA ALA A 71 0.11 5.05 -1.92
C ALA A 71 1.27 5.23 -2.93
N LYS A 72 1.66 6.47 -3.28
CA LYS A 72 2.74 6.75 -4.25
C LYS A 72 4.13 6.96 -3.63
N ARG A 73 4.29 6.89 -2.31
CA ARG A 73 5.62 6.95 -1.68
C ARG A 73 6.11 5.55 -1.35
N LEU A 74 6.55 4.82 -2.38
CA LEU A 74 7.54 3.78 -2.15
C LEU A 74 8.76 4.48 -1.53
N PRO A 75 9.31 4.00 -0.40
CA PRO A 75 10.57 4.52 0.10
C PRO A 75 11.61 4.37 -1.02
N PRO A 76 12.51 5.36 -1.22
CA PRO A 76 13.58 5.21 -2.21
C PRO A 76 14.33 3.92 -1.88
N ALA A 77 14.40 3.01 -2.85
CA ALA A 77 15.23 1.82 -2.74
C ALA A 77 16.62 2.29 -2.34
N ARG A 78 17.08 1.88 -1.16
CA ARG A 78 18.43 2.17 -0.67
C ARG A 78 19.37 1.55 -1.70
N ALA A 79 20.02 2.36 -2.50
CA ALA A 79 21.05 1.91 -3.41
C ALA A 79 22.13 1.24 -2.57
N SER A 80 22.28 -0.07 -2.70
CA SER A 80 23.45 -0.78 -2.18
C SER A 80 24.66 -0.19 -2.90
N PRO A 81 25.68 0.33 -2.20
CA PRO A 81 26.94 0.68 -2.83
C PRO A 81 27.50 -0.59 -3.48
N ARG A 82 27.77 -0.52 -4.79
CA ARG A 82 28.66 -1.47 -5.46
C ARG A 82 30.06 -1.14 -4.97
N GLU A 83 30.61 -2.00 -4.12
CA GLU A 83 32.05 -2.01 -3.84
C GLU A 83 32.80 -2.59 -5.05
N PRO A 84 33.88 -1.95 -5.54
CA PRO A 84 34.72 -2.49 -6.59
C PRO A 84 35.73 -3.53 -6.04
N SER A 85 36.10 -4.44 -6.93
CA SER A 85 37.00 -5.59 -6.78
C SER A 85 38.26 -5.41 -5.93
N GLU A 86 38.71 -6.47 -5.25
CA GLU A 86 40.06 -7.08 -5.43
C GLU A 86 40.25 -8.43 -4.68
N LYS A 87 40.65 -9.45 -5.46
CA LYS A 87 41.55 -10.61 -5.20
C LYS A 87 41.68 -11.17 -3.77
N SER A 88 41.38 -12.47 -3.57
CA SER A 88 42.38 -13.57 -3.61
C SER A 88 41.89 -14.86 -2.93
N VAL A 89 41.94 -15.94 -3.71
CA VAL A 89 42.35 -17.34 -3.39
C VAL A 89 41.73 -18.08 -2.19
N ALA A 90 41.07 -19.18 -2.57
CA ALA A 90 40.64 -20.36 -1.82
C ALA A 90 41.37 -20.71 -0.51
N SER A 91 40.59 -21.08 0.51
CA SER A 91 40.84 -22.29 1.30
C SER A 91 39.54 -22.82 1.93
N ASN A 92 39.34 -24.13 1.79
CA ASN A 92 38.29 -24.92 2.42
C ASN A 92 38.55 -25.05 3.93
N SER A 93 37.55 -24.79 4.78
CA SER A 93 37.26 -25.57 6.01
C SER A 93 35.97 -25.09 6.68
N PRO A 94 35.32 -25.96 7.50
CA PRO A 94 33.87 -26.13 7.53
C PRO A 94 33.19 -25.38 8.69
N ILE A 95 31.86 -25.30 8.58
CA ILE A 95 30.89 -24.79 9.56
C ILE A 95 31.35 -24.98 11.01
N GLN A 96 31.69 -23.89 11.69
CA GLN A 96 31.97 -23.84 13.12
C GLN A 96 30.68 -23.46 13.85
N TRP A 97 30.01 -24.45 14.44
CA TRP A 97 28.91 -24.24 15.38
C TRP A 97 29.51 -23.74 16.69
N SER A 98 29.09 -22.57 17.17
CA SER A 98 29.52 -22.03 18.47
C SER A 98 28.77 -22.75 19.60
N ASP A 99 29.52 -23.30 20.55
CA ASP A 99 29.06 -23.91 21.80
C ASP A 99 28.34 -22.87 22.70
N PRO A 100 27.28 -23.23 23.42
CA PRO A 100 26.42 -22.30 24.17
C PRO A 100 26.92 -21.94 25.58
N ASP A 101 28.23 -21.96 25.86
CA ASP A 101 28.77 -21.75 27.22
C ASP A 101 29.74 -20.56 27.39
N ASP A 102 29.89 -19.69 26.39
CA ASP A 102 30.58 -18.40 26.57
C ASP A 102 29.57 -17.28 26.92
N LEU A 103 29.14 -17.29 28.18
CA LEU A 103 28.58 -16.12 28.85
C LEU A 103 29.74 -15.34 29.48
N ASP A 104 30.08 -14.16 28.96
CA ASP A 104 30.10 -12.94 29.76
C ASP A 104 30.52 -11.67 28.99
N ALA A 105 29.96 -10.56 29.48
CA ALA A 105 30.40 -9.19 29.31
C ALA A 105 30.16 -8.47 27.97
N ILE A 106 28.92 -8.02 27.72
CA ILE A 106 28.67 -6.59 27.44
C ILE A 106 27.44 -6.12 28.22
N GLN A 107 27.72 -5.75 29.46
CA GLN A 107 26.95 -4.86 30.29
C GLN A 107 26.80 -3.50 29.58
N ASN A 108 25.57 -3.09 29.28
CA ASN A 108 25.17 -1.69 29.46
C ASN A 108 23.65 -1.56 29.60
N GLN A 109 23.28 -1.30 30.85
CA GLN A 109 21.96 -0.94 31.34
C GLN A 109 21.48 0.36 30.69
N ILE A 110 20.17 0.45 30.43
CA ILE A 110 19.28 1.55 30.86
C ILE A 110 17.86 1.18 30.36
N VAL A 111 17.11 0.52 31.24
CA VAL A 111 15.65 0.42 31.15
C VAL A 111 15.12 1.52 32.06
N LYS A 112 14.61 2.62 31.50
CA LYS A 112 13.99 3.69 32.30
C LYS A 112 12.50 3.42 32.51
N SER A 113 12.15 3.53 33.78
CA SER A 113 11.00 2.97 34.50
C SER A 113 9.65 3.63 34.20
N LYS A 114 8.57 2.88 34.48
CA LYS A 114 7.15 3.25 34.38
C LYS A 114 6.62 3.93 35.64
N PHE A 115 5.72 4.89 35.43
CA PHE A 115 4.62 5.34 36.31
C PHE A 115 4.96 5.82 37.73
N SER A 116 4.88 7.14 37.94
CA SER A 116 4.61 7.74 39.25
C SER A 116 3.09 7.91 39.40
N LYS A 117 2.54 7.52 40.55
CA LYS A 117 1.13 7.68 40.93
C LYS A 117 1.10 8.50 42.22
N THR A 118 0.40 9.62 42.18
CA THR A 118 -0.14 10.34 43.35
C THR A 118 -1.59 10.64 43.05
#